data_AF-A0A8I2E7I4-F1
#
_entry.id   AF-A0A8I2E7I4-F1
#
_cell.length_a   1.000
_cell.length_b   1.000
_cell.length_c   1.000
_cell.angle_alpha   90.00
_cell.angle_beta   90.00
_cell.angle_gamma   90.00
#
_symmetry.space_group_name_H-M   'P 1'
#
loop_
_entity.id
_entity.type
_entity.pdbx_description
1 polymer ?
#
loop_
_entity_poly.entity_id
_entity_poly.type
_entity_poly.pdbx_seq_one_letter_code
_entity_poly.pdbx_strand_id
1 'polypeptide(L)'
;LSGGGGFVPRAVPGGAAYVMYTSGSTGRPKGVVVPHQGVVNRLLWLQSVDPLAPHDRLLQKTPIGFDVSVPELFWPLITGATLVMARPDGHRDPAYLADVIRRERITSVHFVPSMLGAFLSEPAAAECTTLTRVFCSGEALPGELRDRFTDTLGIRLHNLYGPTEASIEVTHHQCGDERGPAPVPMGRPVWNTSVFVLDGGLRPVGVGVVGELYLAGVQLAYGYWGRAG
;
A
#
# COMPACT_ATOMS: atom_id res chain seq x y z
N LEU A 1 -22.65 32.11 -21.32
CA LEU A 1 -23.20 30.74 -21.16
C LEU A 1 -23.27 30.09 -22.53
N SER A 2 -22.29 29.25 -22.87
CA SER A 2 -22.33 28.40 -24.08
C SER A 2 -21.29 27.29 -23.97
N GLY A 3 -21.71 26.19 -23.34
CA GLY A 3 -21.51 24.80 -23.78
C GLY A 3 -20.13 24.36 -24.31
N GLY A 4 -19.08 24.47 -23.50
CA GLY A 4 -17.89 23.64 -23.67
C GLY A 4 -18.13 22.26 -23.06
N GLY A 5 -18.86 21.39 -23.77
CA GLY A 5 -19.02 19.99 -23.39
C GLY A 5 -17.68 19.27 -23.46
N GLY A 6 -16.84 19.45 -22.44
CA GLY A 6 -15.59 18.73 -22.30
C GLY A 6 -15.86 17.24 -22.35
N PHE A 7 -15.21 16.54 -23.26
CA PHE A 7 -15.17 15.09 -23.22
C PHE A 7 -14.57 14.68 -21.87
N VAL A 8 -15.43 14.24 -20.96
CA VAL A 8 -15.01 13.51 -19.77
C VAL A 8 -15.06 12.03 -20.20
N PRO A 9 -13.91 11.39 -20.47
CA PRO A 9 -13.90 9.98 -20.79
C PRO A 9 -14.61 9.23 -19.67
N ARG A 10 -15.62 8.44 -20.02
CA ARG A 10 -16.29 7.59 -19.04
C ARG A 10 -15.27 6.57 -18.54
N ALA A 11 -15.11 6.47 -17.23
CA ALA A 11 -14.32 5.40 -16.63
C ALA A 11 -14.92 4.05 -17.05
N VAL A 12 -14.09 3.18 -17.63
CA VAL A 12 -14.45 1.82 -18.03
C VAL A 12 -13.46 0.83 -17.40
N PRO A 13 -13.86 -0.40 -17.06
CA PRO A 13 -12.99 -1.36 -16.36
C PRO A 13 -11.65 -1.63 -17.06
N GLY A 14 -11.63 -1.66 -18.39
CA GLY A 14 -10.42 -1.85 -19.21
C GLY A 14 -9.66 -0.55 -19.53
N GLY A 15 -10.06 0.59 -18.95
CA GLY A 15 -9.35 1.86 -19.09
C GLY A 15 -8.20 1.97 -18.09
N ALA A 16 -7.27 2.88 -18.35
CA ALA A 16 -6.27 3.26 -17.34
C ALA A 16 -6.95 4.04 -16.20
N ALA A 17 -6.62 3.71 -14.95
CA ALA A 17 -7.01 4.52 -13.80
C ALA A 17 -6.02 5.66 -13.55
N TYR A 18 -4.72 5.38 -13.66
CA TYR A 18 -3.67 6.38 -13.46
C TYR A 18 -2.38 6.01 -14.20
N VAL A 19 -1.49 6.99 -14.30
CA VAL A 19 -0.11 6.80 -14.71
C VAL A 19 0.80 7.38 -13.62
N MET A 20 1.68 6.55 -13.07
CA MET A 20 2.67 6.99 -12.07
C MET A 20 4.09 6.74 -12.58
N TYR A 21 4.95 7.72 -12.39
CA TYR A 21 6.32 7.68 -12.90
C TYR A 21 7.27 7.12 -11.84
N THR A 22 7.97 6.04 -12.19
CA THR A 22 9.01 5.43 -11.35
C THR A 22 10.40 5.74 -11.91
N SER A 23 11.43 5.56 -11.08
CA SER A 23 12.82 5.73 -11.51
C SER A 23 13.17 4.72 -12.60
N GLY A 24 13.70 5.22 -13.73
CA GLY A 24 14.17 4.35 -14.81
C GLY A 24 15.66 4.08 -14.69
N SER A 25 16.08 2.83 -14.92
CA SER A 25 17.51 2.44 -15.01
C SER A 25 18.29 3.24 -16.06
N THR A 26 17.61 3.82 -17.06
CA THR A 26 18.18 4.68 -18.10
C THR A 26 18.23 6.17 -17.71
N GLY A 27 18.00 6.52 -16.45
CA GLY A 27 17.94 7.91 -15.94
C GLY A 27 16.67 8.69 -16.32
N ARG A 28 15.84 8.17 -17.23
CA ARG A 28 14.55 8.76 -17.62
C ARG A 28 13.39 8.03 -16.95
N PRO A 29 12.55 8.71 -16.15
CA PRO A 29 11.38 8.11 -15.52
C PRO A 29 10.50 7.33 -16.51
N LYS A 30 9.88 6.25 -16.03
CA LYS A 30 8.94 5.42 -16.81
C LYS A 30 7.55 5.56 -16.20
N GLY A 31 6.56 5.92 -17.01
CA GLY A 31 5.18 6.03 -16.54
C GLY A 31 4.51 4.67 -16.58
N VAL A 32 4.18 4.09 -15.43
CA VAL A 32 3.45 2.82 -15.33
C VAL A 32 1.96 3.09 -15.57
N VAL A 33 1.37 2.45 -16.58
CA VAL A 33 -0.06 2.60 -16.91
C VAL A 33 -0.88 1.56 -16.16
N VAL A 34 -1.54 1.98 -15.09
CA VAL A 34 -2.26 1.04 -14.20
C VAL A 34 -3.74 0.92 -14.61
N PRO A 35 -4.26 -0.31 -14.78
CA PRO A 35 -5.64 -0.53 -15.19
C PRO A 35 -6.64 -0.24 -14.07
N HIS A 36 -7.81 0.27 -14.44
CA HIS A 36 -8.91 0.50 -13.49
C HIS A 36 -9.35 -0.78 -12.79
N GLN A 37 -9.48 -1.90 -13.51
CA GLN A 37 -9.80 -3.20 -12.91
C GLN A 37 -8.77 -3.67 -11.87
N GLY A 38 -7.48 -3.33 -12.03
CA GLY A 38 -6.44 -3.69 -11.08
C GLY A 38 -6.62 -2.97 -9.75
N VAL A 39 -6.91 -1.66 -9.81
CA VAL A 39 -7.22 -0.85 -8.63
C VAL A 39 -8.50 -1.34 -7.94
N VAL A 40 -9.56 -1.61 -8.69
CA VAL A 40 -10.82 -2.13 -8.13
C VAL A 40 -10.59 -3.48 -7.44
N ASN A 41 -9.87 -4.41 -8.07
CA ASN A 41 -9.51 -5.69 -7.47
C ASN A 41 -8.79 -5.50 -6.14
N ARG A 42 -7.76 -4.63 -6.13
CA ARG A 42 -6.95 -4.32 -4.95
C ARG A 42 -7.78 -3.73 -3.79
N LEU A 43 -8.68 -2.78 -4.07
CA LEU A 43 -9.50 -2.11 -3.06
C LEU A 43 -10.59 -3.02 -2.50
N LEU A 44 -11.28 -3.77 -3.36
CA LEU A 44 -12.31 -4.71 -2.93
C LEU A 44 -11.72 -5.90 -2.15
N TRP A 45 -10.54 -6.38 -2.55
CA TRP A 45 -9.81 -7.37 -1.77
C TRP A 45 -9.47 -6.83 -0.37
N LEU A 46 -8.94 -5.61 -0.24
CA LEU A 46 -8.61 -5.03 1.06
C LEU A 46 -9.83 -4.92 1.96
N GLN A 47 -10.94 -4.43 1.40
CA GLN A 47 -12.20 -4.34 2.11
C GLN A 47 -12.71 -5.70 2.59
N SER A 48 -12.42 -6.78 1.88
CA SER A 48 -12.81 -8.13 2.29
C SER A 48 -11.96 -8.69 3.43
N VAL A 49 -10.67 -8.34 3.49
CA VAL A 49 -9.70 -8.90 4.43
C VAL A 49 -9.67 -8.13 5.75
N ASP A 50 -9.72 -6.80 5.70
CA ASP A 50 -9.74 -5.94 6.90
C ASP A 50 -10.70 -4.78 6.65
N PRO A 51 -12.03 -4.98 6.81
CA PRO A 51 -13.05 -4.02 6.40
C PRO A 51 -12.88 -2.63 7.03
N LEU A 52 -13.00 -1.58 6.22
CA LEU A 52 -13.18 -0.20 6.68
C LEU A 52 -14.67 0.09 6.77
N ALA A 53 -15.09 0.71 7.86
CA ALA A 53 -16.47 1.05 8.15
C ALA A 53 -16.68 2.59 8.16
N PRO A 54 -17.92 3.09 8.07
CA PRO A 54 -18.17 4.54 8.02
C PRO A 54 -17.66 5.36 9.22
N HIS A 55 -17.44 4.72 10.37
CA HIS A 55 -16.89 5.37 11.56
C HIS A 55 -15.36 5.42 11.58
N ASP A 56 -14.70 4.70 10.67
CA ASP A 56 -13.25 4.72 10.55
C ASP A 56 -12.74 6.04 9.95
N ARG A 57 -11.48 6.36 10.29
CA ARG A 57 -10.80 7.58 9.86
C ARG A 57 -9.43 7.19 9.34
N LEU A 58 -9.23 7.37 8.04
CA LEU A 58 -7.97 7.07 7.36
C LEU A 58 -7.16 8.36 7.18
N LEU A 59 -5.87 8.31 7.53
CA LEU A 59 -4.95 9.41 7.29
C LEU A 59 -4.35 9.33 5.88
N GLN A 60 -4.69 10.31 5.04
CA GLN A 60 -3.99 10.57 3.78
C GLN A 60 -2.70 11.29 4.09
N LYS A 61 -1.56 10.61 3.99
CA LYS A 61 -0.24 11.23 4.17
C LYS A 61 0.74 10.91 3.05
N THR A 62 0.50 9.84 2.30
CA THR A 62 1.42 9.42 1.26
C THR A 62 1.38 10.42 0.11
N PRO A 63 2.53 10.95 -0.36
CA PRO A 63 2.51 11.87 -1.49
C PRO A 63 1.86 11.22 -2.71
N ILE A 64 1.02 11.96 -3.42
CA ILE A 64 0.21 11.45 -4.56
C ILE A 64 1.04 10.92 -5.74
N GLY A 65 2.35 11.17 -5.74
CA GLY A 65 3.29 10.58 -6.70
C GLY A 65 3.65 9.12 -6.42
N PHE A 66 3.28 8.59 -5.26
CA PHE A 66 3.45 7.19 -4.88
C PHE A 66 2.10 6.47 -4.89
N ASP A 67 2.07 5.25 -5.38
CA ASP A 67 0.86 4.44 -5.59
C ASP A 67 0.15 4.06 -4.30
N VAL A 68 0.86 3.95 -3.18
CA VAL A 68 0.25 3.77 -1.84
C VAL A 68 -0.75 4.88 -1.49
N SER A 69 -0.67 6.07 -2.11
CA SER A 69 -1.70 7.11 -1.96
C SER A 69 -3.06 6.72 -2.53
N VAL A 70 -3.13 5.79 -3.49
CA VAL A 70 -4.37 5.37 -4.16
C VAL A 70 -5.35 4.71 -3.18
N PRO A 71 -4.97 3.68 -2.39
CA PRO A 71 -5.88 3.16 -1.36
C PRO A 71 -6.19 4.19 -0.28
N GLU A 72 -5.27 5.10 0.08
CA GLU A 72 -5.59 6.19 1.01
C GLU A 72 -6.72 7.07 0.46
N LEU A 73 -6.67 7.43 -0.83
CA LEU A 73 -7.65 8.31 -1.46
C LEU A 73 -9.01 7.63 -1.70
N PHE A 74 -9.01 6.39 -2.20
CA PHE A 74 -10.24 5.79 -2.73
C PHE A 74 -10.92 4.80 -1.79
N TRP A 75 -10.18 4.11 -0.90
CA TRP A 75 -10.77 3.15 0.02
C TRP A 75 -11.84 3.77 0.95
N PRO A 76 -11.61 4.92 1.63
CA PRO A 76 -12.65 5.53 2.46
C PRO A 76 -13.85 6.02 1.64
N LEU A 77 -13.63 6.45 0.39
CA LEU A 77 -14.70 6.94 -0.47
C LEU A 77 -15.66 5.83 -0.93
N ILE A 78 -15.17 4.60 -1.10
CA ILE A 78 -16.03 3.46 -1.47
C ILE A 78 -16.74 2.81 -0.27
N THR A 79 -16.33 3.13 0.96
CA THR A 79 -16.91 2.56 2.20
C THR A 79 -17.70 3.56 3.04
N GLY A 80 -17.62 4.85 2.71
CA GLY A 80 -18.24 5.93 3.48
C GLY A 80 -17.47 6.32 4.75
N ALA A 81 -16.21 5.88 4.88
CA ALA A 81 -15.32 6.28 5.97
C ALA A 81 -14.79 7.70 5.77
N THR A 82 -14.14 8.27 6.79
CA THR A 82 -13.56 9.61 6.71
C THR A 82 -12.13 9.57 6.18
N LEU A 83 -11.83 10.41 5.18
CA LEU A 83 -10.46 10.71 4.75
C LEU A 83 -9.97 11.98 5.45
N VAL A 84 -8.86 11.90 6.19
CA VAL A 84 -8.22 13.03 6.87
C VAL A 84 -6.93 13.37 6.15
N MET A 85 -6.76 14.62 5.71
CA MET A 85 -5.58 15.06 4.96
C MET A 85 -4.47 15.51 5.90
N ALA A 86 -3.28 14.92 5.78
CA ALA A 86 -2.08 15.43 6.42
C ALA A 86 -1.65 16.77 5.80
N ARG A 87 -0.95 17.60 6.59
CA ARG A 87 -0.32 18.83 6.07
C ARG A 87 0.80 18.48 5.07
N PRO A 88 1.12 19.37 4.12
CA PRO A 88 2.28 19.20 3.25
C PRO A 88 3.55 18.85 4.04
N ASP A 89 4.31 17.88 3.54
CA ASP A 89 5.52 17.32 4.19
C ASP A 89 5.35 16.69 5.59
N GLY A 90 4.15 16.70 6.17
CA GLY A 90 3.90 16.12 7.49
C GLY A 90 4.17 14.62 7.59
N HIS A 91 4.14 13.90 6.47
CA HIS A 91 4.45 12.48 6.40
C HIS A 91 5.88 12.11 6.82
N ARG A 92 6.79 13.09 6.92
CA ARG A 92 8.20 12.93 7.32
C ARG A 92 8.45 13.18 8.80
N ASP A 93 7.45 13.66 9.54
CA ASP A 93 7.59 14.18 10.90
C ASP A 93 6.87 13.25 11.89
N PRO A 94 7.59 12.38 12.63
CA PRO A 94 7.00 11.44 13.59
C PRO A 94 6.13 12.12 14.66
N ALA A 95 6.58 13.25 15.19
CA ALA A 95 5.87 13.99 16.23
C ALA A 95 4.55 14.56 15.70
N TYR A 96 4.58 15.13 14.49
CA TYR A 96 3.36 15.54 13.82
C TYR A 96 2.41 14.38 13.53
N LEU A 97 2.93 13.22 13.09
CA LEU A 97 2.11 12.05 12.84
C LEU A 97 1.41 11.57 14.12
N ALA A 98 2.11 11.52 15.25
CA ALA A 98 1.50 11.19 16.54
C ALA A 98 0.44 12.23 16.96
N ASP A 99 0.72 13.52 16.79
CA ASP A 99 -0.23 14.60 17.08
C ASP A 99 -1.50 14.51 16.22
N VAL A 100 -1.37 14.40 14.90
CA VAL A 100 -2.53 14.32 14.00
C VAL A 100 -3.33 13.04 14.21
N ILE A 101 -2.66 11.91 14.48
CA ILE A 101 -3.35 10.64 14.78
C ILE A 101 -4.23 10.80 16.02
N ARG A 102 -3.71 11.41 17.08
CA ARG A 102 -4.45 11.63 18.34
C ARG A 102 -5.56 12.67 18.16
N ARG A 103 -5.24 13.85 17.61
CA ARG A 103 -6.18 14.96 17.44
C ARG A 103 -7.34 14.57 16.52
N GLU A 104 -7.02 13.96 15.39
CA GLU A 104 -8.02 13.59 14.38
C GLU A 104 -8.58 12.18 14.61
N ARG A 105 -8.19 11.50 15.69
CA ARG A 105 -8.69 10.16 16.06
C ARG A 105 -8.58 9.15 14.91
N ILE A 106 -7.43 9.12 14.25
CA ILE A 106 -7.17 8.24 13.10
C ILE A 106 -7.28 6.78 13.55
N THR A 107 -7.94 5.95 12.74
CA THR A 107 -8.11 4.50 12.99
C THR A 107 -7.26 3.64 12.06
N SER A 108 -6.86 4.17 10.91
CA SER A 108 -6.07 3.47 9.88
C SER A 108 -4.99 4.37 9.29
N VAL A 109 -3.75 3.87 9.22
CA VAL A 109 -2.61 4.57 8.63
C VAL A 109 -1.65 3.58 7.97
N HIS A 110 -0.97 4.01 6.91
CA HIS A 110 0.09 3.26 6.24
C HIS A 110 1.47 3.81 6.61
N PHE A 111 2.50 2.98 6.74
CA PHE A 111 3.89 3.40 6.88
C PHE A 111 4.80 2.67 5.91
N VAL A 112 5.90 3.32 5.50
CA VAL A 112 7.08 2.58 5.06
C VAL A 112 7.80 2.08 6.34
N PRO A 113 8.33 0.85 6.41
CA PRO A 113 8.97 0.31 7.62
C PRO A 113 9.98 1.25 8.29
N SER A 114 10.87 1.91 7.53
CA SER A 114 11.76 2.94 8.06
C SER A 114 11.03 4.08 8.81
N MET A 115 9.92 4.59 8.25
CA MET A 115 9.10 5.62 8.88
C MET A 115 8.26 5.10 10.05
N LEU A 116 7.78 3.85 10.00
CA LEU A 116 7.19 3.20 11.18
C LEU A 116 8.23 3.13 12.30
N GLY A 117 9.47 2.84 11.94
CA GLY A 117 10.60 2.81 12.85
C GLY A 117 10.84 4.14 13.56
N ALA A 118 10.77 5.25 12.82
CA ALA A 118 10.87 6.60 13.37
C ALA A 118 9.63 6.98 14.21
N PHE A 119 8.44 6.62 13.74
CA PHE A 119 7.18 6.84 14.46
C PHE A 119 7.17 6.15 15.82
N LEU A 120 7.55 4.87 15.92
CA LEU A 120 7.58 4.16 17.20
C LEU A 120 8.66 4.66 18.18
N SER A 121 9.64 5.44 17.69
CA SER A 121 10.62 6.10 18.55
C SER A 121 10.10 7.42 19.15
N GLU A 122 8.98 7.94 18.64
CA GLU A 122 8.30 9.11 19.20
C GLU A 122 7.51 8.70 20.47
N PRO A 123 7.76 9.29 21.64
CA PRO A 123 7.06 8.92 22.88
C PRO A 123 5.53 8.97 22.77
N ALA A 124 4.99 9.95 22.03
CA ALA A 124 3.56 10.10 21.82
C ALA A 124 2.93 9.01 20.94
N ALA A 125 3.71 8.13 20.31
CA ALA A 125 3.18 7.02 19.52
C ALA A 125 2.35 6.05 20.37
N ALA A 126 2.79 5.75 21.60
CA ALA A 126 2.05 4.89 22.53
C ALA A 126 0.67 5.47 22.93
N GLU A 127 0.49 6.79 22.79
CA GLU A 127 -0.78 7.47 23.07
C GLU A 127 -1.77 7.41 21.90
N CYS A 128 -1.39 6.86 20.74
CA CYS A 128 -2.21 6.75 19.53
C CYS A 128 -3.27 5.63 19.64
N THR A 129 -4.04 5.64 20.72
CA THR A 129 -5.00 4.59 21.13
C THR A 129 -6.23 4.44 20.22
N THR A 130 -6.46 5.38 19.29
CA THR A 130 -7.55 5.27 18.31
C THR A 130 -7.19 4.42 17.10
N LEU A 131 -5.90 4.16 16.86
CA LEU A 131 -5.47 3.29 15.77
C LEU A 131 -6.00 1.88 16.01
N THR A 132 -6.49 1.24 14.95
CA THR A 132 -6.96 -0.15 14.99
C THR A 132 -6.17 -1.05 14.04
N ARG A 133 -5.53 -0.43 13.05
CA ARG A 133 -4.79 -1.10 11.97
C ARG A 133 -3.66 -0.20 11.46
N VAL A 134 -2.52 -0.81 11.18
CA VAL A 134 -1.39 -0.18 10.50
C VAL A 134 -0.93 -1.07 9.35
N PHE A 135 -0.73 -0.47 8.19
CA PHE A 135 -0.19 -1.14 7.01
C PHE A 135 1.26 -0.76 6.80
N CYS A 136 2.07 -1.69 6.30
CA CYS A 136 3.46 -1.49 5.91
C CYS A 136 3.72 -2.03 4.51
N SER A 137 4.39 -1.25 3.66
CA SER A 137 4.92 -1.72 2.37
C SER A 137 6.06 -0.83 1.89
N GLY A 138 6.72 -1.24 0.79
CA GLY A 138 7.82 -0.50 0.16
C GLY A 138 9.22 -0.87 0.63
N GLU A 139 9.35 -1.52 1.79
CA GLU A 139 10.61 -2.08 2.29
C GLU A 139 10.34 -3.44 2.97
N ALA A 140 11.39 -4.22 3.21
CA ALA A 140 11.29 -5.38 4.08
C ALA A 140 10.94 -4.94 5.51
N LEU A 141 9.93 -5.56 6.13
CA LEU A 141 9.54 -5.29 7.51
C LEU A 141 10.38 -6.17 8.47
N PRO A 142 11.29 -5.60 9.29
CA PRO A 142 12.11 -6.38 10.21
C PRO A 142 11.29 -6.99 11.34
N GLY A 143 11.66 -8.19 11.81
CA GLY A 143 10.99 -8.85 12.93
C GLY A 143 11.06 -8.05 14.22
N GLU A 144 12.20 -7.42 14.51
CA GLU A 144 12.36 -6.54 15.68
C GLU A 144 11.43 -5.31 15.63
N LEU A 145 11.16 -4.78 14.43
CA LEU A 145 10.24 -3.66 14.26
C LEU A 145 8.79 -4.08 14.49
N ARG A 146 8.39 -5.29 14.04
CA ARG A 146 7.09 -5.90 14.37
C ARG A 146 6.94 -6.07 15.89
N ASP A 147 7.98 -6.57 16.55
CA ASP A 147 7.93 -6.82 17.99
C ASP A 147 7.73 -5.51 18.76
N ARG A 148 8.54 -4.49 18.44
CA ARG A 148 8.40 -3.15 19.02
C ARG A 148 7.04 -2.52 18.71
N PHE A 149 6.52 -2.69 17.50
CA PHE A 149 5.16 -2.23 17.15
C PHE A 149 4.11 -2.86 18.06
N THR A 150 4.21 -4.19 18.25
CA THR A 150 3.26 -4.93 19.06
C THR A 150 3.33 -4.50 20.52
N ASP A 151 4.53 -4.29 21.05
CA ASP A 151 4.72 -3.85 22.44
C ASP A 151 4.26 -2.40 22.66
N THR A 152 4.30 -1.55 21.62
CA THR A 152 3.92 -0.13 21.72
C THR A 152 2.42 0.09 21.50
N LEU A 153 1.83 -0.57 20.49
CA LEU A 153 0.45 -0.31 20.05
C LEU A 153 -0.48 -1.51 20.24
N GLY A 154 0.02 -2.74 20.11
CA GLY A 154 -0.78 -3.96 20.33
C GLY A 154 -2.01 -4.12 19.41
N ILE A 155 -1.99 -3.49 18.23
CA ILE A 155 -3.08 -3.54 17.23
C ILE A 155 -2.68 -4.33 15.99
N ARG A 156 -3.55 -4.40 14.97
CA ARG A 156 -3.26 -5.16 13.75
C ARG A 156 -2.16 -4.48 12.93
N LEU A 157 -1.09 -5.23 12.63
CA LEU A 157 -0.04 -4.85 11.69
C LEU A 157 -0.14 -5.70 10.43
N HIS A 158 -0.16 -5.05 9.27
CA HIS A 158 -0.25 -5.71 7.97
C HIS A 158 1.01 -5.42 7.17
N ASN A 159 1.74 -6.46 6.79
CA ASN A 159 2.83 -6.37 5.82
C ASN A 159 2.27 -6.64 4.41
N LEU A 160 2.47 -5.69 3.51
CA LEU A 160 2.02 -5.75 2.13
C LEU A 160 3.22 -5.61 1.20
N TYR A 161 3.16 -6.25 0.04
CA TYR A 161 4.20 -6.13 -0.98
C TYR A 161 3.58 -6.04 -2.36
N GLY A 162 4.11 -5.13 -3.18
CA GLY A 162 3.93 -5.12 -4.61
C GLY A 162 4.67 -3.95 -5.26
N PRO A 163 5.07 -4.10 -6.53
CA PRO A 163 5.58 -3.00 -7.32
C PRO A 163 4.44 -2.19 -7.94
N THR A 164 4.73 -0.96 -8.38
CA THR A 164 3.76 -0.10 -9.07
C THR A 164 3.19 -0.74 -10.33
N GLU A 165 3.98 -1.58 -10.99
CA GLU A 165 3.63 -2.39 -12.16
C GLU A 165 2.55 -3.44 -11.87
N ALA A 166 2.14 -3.64 -10.61
CA ALA A 166 1.13 -4.61 -10.23
C ALA A 166 -0.01 -4.02 -9.37
N SER A 167 -0.36 -2.75 -9.61
CA SER A 167 -1.47 -2.06 -8.93
C SER A 167 -1.31 -2.02 -7.41
N ILE A 168 -0.22 -1.39 -6.95
CA ILE A 168 0.10 -1.11 -5.54
C ILE A 168 0.65 -2.34 -4.80
N GLU A 169 -0.21 -3.22 -4.26
CA GLU A 169 0.24 -4.42 -3.53
C GLU A 169 -0.44 -5.70 -4.01
N VAL A 170 0.34 -6.78 -4.13
CA VAL A 170 -0.09 -8.08 -4.66
C VAL A 170 0.01 -9.21 -3.64
N THR A 171 0.69 -9.01 -2.53
CA THR A 171 0.72 -9.97 -1.42
C THR A 171 0.45 -9.31 -0.09
N HIS A 172 -0.05 -10.11 0.85
CA HIS A 172 -0.40 -9.69 2.20
C HIS A 172 -0.06 -10.73 3.24
N HIS A 173 0.49 -10.25 4.35
CA HIS A 173 0.63 -10.96 5.61
C HIS A 173 0.08 -10.09 6.74
N GLN A 174 -0.85 -10.60 7.54
CA GLN A 174 -1.22 -9.98 8.80
C GLN A 174 -0.33 -10.57 9.90
N CYS A 175 0.40 -9.73 10.60
CA CYS A 175 1.21 -10.17 11.73
C CYS A 175 0.28 -10.68 12.85
N GLY A 176 0.63 -11.82 13.44
CA GLY A 176 0.02 -12.39 14.62
C GLY A 176 0.91 -12.23 15.84
N ASP A 177 0.90 -13.25 16.70
CA ASP A 177 1.69 -13.27 17.95
C ASP A 177 3.15 -13.71 17.73
N GLU A 178 3.60 -13.86 16.48
CA GLU A 178 4.98 -14.23 16.20
C GLU A 178 5.98 -13.20 16.76
N ARG A 179 7.14 -13.70 17.19
CA ARG A 179 8.25 -12.93 17.78
C ARG A 179 9.59 -13.39 17.21
N GLY A 180 10.61 -12.54 17.31
CA GLY A 180 11.98 -12.85 16.94
C GLY A 180 12.48 -12.15 15.67
N PRO A 181 13.78 -12.33 15.35
CA PRO A 181 14.52 -11.45 14.44
C PRO A 181 14.23 -11.69 12.95
N ALA A 182 13.56 -12.79 12.61
CA ALA A 182 13.25 -13.11 11.21
C ALA A 182 12.38 -12.00 10.59
N PRO A 183 12.67 -11.57 9.35
CA PRO A 183 11.84 -10.57 8.68
C PRO A 183 10.42 -11.09 8.49
N VAL A 184 9.45 -10.18 8.55
CA VAL A 184 8.05 -10.53 8.33
C VAL A 184 7.87 -10.94 6.86
N PRO A 185 7.24 -12.10 6.59
CA PRO A 185 7.08 -12.57 5.22
C PRO A 185 6.18 -11.62 4.39
N MET A 186 6.38 -11.61 3.07
CA MET A 186 5.49 -10.90 2.13
C MET A 186 4.07 -11.47 2.10
N GLY A 187 3.91 -12.72 2.58
CA GLY A 187 2.62 -13.36 2.77
C GLY A 187 2.08 -14.08 1.53
N ARG A 188 0.76 -13.98 1.33
CA ARG A 188 0.02 -14.71 0.28
C ARG A 188 -0.52 -13.75 -0.78
N PRO A 189 -0.73 -14.22 -2.03
CA PRO A 189 -1.31 -13.39 -3.08
C PRO A 189 -2.71 -12.86 -2.72
N VAL A 190 -3.01 -11.64 -3.16
CA VAL A 190 -4.36 -11.05 -3.15
C VAL A 190 -5.25 -11.70 -4.21
N TRP A 191 -6.52 -11.30 -4.27
CA TRP A 191 -7.46 -11.84 -5.26
C TRP A 191 -6.94 -11.74 -6.69
N ASN A 192 -7.27 -12.75 -7.50
CA ASN A 192 -7.04 -12.78 -8.95
C ASN A 192 -5.57 -12.49 -9.34
N THR A 193 -4.64 -12.86 -8.46
CA THR A 193 -3.21 -12.63 -8.59
C THR A 193 -2.46 -13.92 -8.26
N SER A 194 -1.46 -14.24 -9.07
CA SER A 194 -0.56 -15.37 -8.88
C SER A 194 0.85 -14.86 -8.69
N VAL A 195 1.59 -15.53 -7.80
CA VAL A 195 2.97 -15.22 -7.47
C VAL A 195 3.78 -16.50 -7.63
N PHE A 196 4.86 -16.42 -8.39
CA PHE A 196 5.75 -17.53 -8.66
C PHE A 196 7.16 -17.17 -8.25
N VAL A 197 7.92 -18.17 -7.78
CA VAL A 197 9.36 -18.07 -7.61
C VAL A 197 9.99 -18.99 -8.64
N LEU A 198 10.70 -18.43 -9.62
CA LEU A 198 11.21 -19.15 -10.79
C LEU A 198 12.74 -19.21 -10.81
N ASP A 199 13.29 -20.27 -11.38
CA ASP A 199 14.72 -20.35 -11.73
C ASP A 199 15.03 -19.63 -13.06
N GLY A 200 16.31 -19.59 -13.44
CA GLY A 200 16.75 -19.00 -14.71
C GLY A 200 16.22 -19.69 -15.98
N GLY A 201 15.56 -20.85 -15.84
CA GLY A 201 14.84 -21.53 -16.92
C GLY A 201 13.33 -21.27 -16.91
N LEU A 202 12.86 -20.31 -16.10
CA LEU A 202 11.45 -19.97 -15.88
C LEU A 202 10.61 -21.14 -15.32
N ARG A 203 11.23 -22.02 -14.52
CA ARG A 203 10.54 -23.13 -13.86
C ARG A 203 10.34 -22.83 -12.38
N PRO A 204 9.18 -23.21 -11.78
CA PRO A 204 8.98 -23.06 -10.35
C PRO A 204 10.06 -23.75 -9.52
N VAL A 205 10.62 -23.04 -8.55
CA VAL A 205 11.57 -23.62 -7.59
C VAL A 205 10.85 -24.29 -6.41
N GLY A 206 11.55 -25.20 -5.72
CA GLY A 206 11.02 -25.84 -4.51
C GLY A 206 10.92 -24.89 -3.32
N VAL A 207 10.12 -25.27 -2.31
CA VAL A 207 9.99 -24.49 -1.06
C VAL A 207 11.35 -24.30 -0.39
N GLY A 208 11.67 -23.06 -0.03
CA GLY A 208 12.95 -22.69 0.61
C GLY A 208 14.10 -22.46 -0.37
N VAL A 209 13.92 -22.70 -1.67
CA VAL A 209 14.91 -22.40 -2.71
C VAL A 209 14.75 -20.97 -3.19
N VAL A 210 15.86 -20.25 -3.31
CA VAL A 210 15.87 -18.87 -3.83
C VAL A 210 15.67 -18.88 -5.35
N GLY A 211 14.85 -17.95 -5.83
CA GLY A 211 14.64 -17.69 -7.25
C GLY A 211 14.11 -16.27 -7.46
N GLU A 212 13.72 -15.98 -8.69
CA GLU A 212 13.16 -14.68 -9.09
C GLU A 212 11.64 -14.65 -8.91
N LEU A 213 11.11 -13.53 -8.41
CA LEU A 213 9.68 -13.36 -8.18
C LEU A 213 8.96 -12.89 -9.45
N TYR A 214 7.96 -13.65 -9.89
CA TYR A 214 7.10 -13.31 -11.03
C TYR A 214 5.66 -13.13 -10.58
N LEU A 215 5.02 -12.11 -11.14
CA LEU A 215 3.63 -11.74 -10.84
C LEU A 215 2.77 -11.94 -12.08
N ALA A 216 1.56 -12.48 -11.89
CA ALA A 216 0.56 -12.62 -12.93
C ALA A 216 -0.84 -12.30 -12.39
N GLY A 217 -1.75 -11.85 -13.26
CA GLY A 217 -3.15 -11.63 -12.90
C GLY A 217 -3.69 -10.26 -13.30
N VAL A 218 -4.90 -9.96 -12.82
CA VAL A 218 -5.68 -8.78 -13.24
C VAL A 218 -5.09 -7.45 -12.76
N GLN A 219 -4.17 -7.52 -11.80
CA GLN A 219 -3.50 -6.36 -11.21
C GLN A 219 -2.27 -5.88 -12.00
N LEU A 220 -1.82 -6.61 -13.02
CA LEU A 220 -0.68 -6.17 -13.84
C LEU A 220 -1.01 -4.88 -14.60
N ALA A 221 -0.06 -3.95 -14.61
CA ALA A 221 -0.09 -2.76 -15.44
C ALA A 221 -0.15 -3.13 -16.93
N TYR A 222 -0.68 -2.22 -17.75
CA TYR A 222 -0.65 -2.38 -19.21
C TYR A 222 0.77 -2.23 -19.79
N GLY A 223 1.72 -1.79 -18.98
CA GLY A 223 3.11 -1.55 -19.36
C GLY A 223 3.52 -0.10 -19.10
N TYR A 224 4.60 0.31 -19.76
CA TYR A 224 5.14 1.65 -19.61
C TYR A 224 4.65 2.58 -20.74
N TRP A 225 4.14 3.75 -20.37
CA TRP A 225 3.65 4.76 -21.28
C TRP A 225 4.72 5.14 -22.32
N GLY A 226 4.36 5.02 -23.60
CA GLY A 226 5.23 5.36 -24.72
C GLY A 226 6.47 4.47 -24.87
N ARG A 227 6.50 3.29 -24.25
CA ARG A 227 7.58 2.30 -24.43
C ARG A 227 6.98 0.95 -24.78
N ALA A 228 7.20 0.48 -26.01
CA ALA A 228 6.86 -0.89 -26.38
C ALA A 228 7.75 -1.87 -25.60
N GLY A 229 7.14 -2.97 -25.15
CA GLY A 229 7.84 -4.10 -24.53
C GLY A 229 8.52 -4.98 -25.56
#